data_AF-A0A1Y3EY76-F1
#
_entry.id   AF-A0A1Y3EY76-F1
#
_cell.length_a   1.000
_cell.length_b   1.000
_cell.length_c   1.000
_cell.angle_alpha   90.00
_cell.angle_beta   90.00
_cell.angle_gamma   90.00
#
_symmetry.space_group_name_H-M   'P 1'
#
loop_
_entity.id
_entity.type
_entity.pdbx_description
1 polymer ?
#
loop_
_entity_poly.entity_id
_entity_poly.type
_entity_poly.pdbx_seq_one_letter_code
_entity_poly.pdbx_strand_id
1 'polypeptide(L)'
;MALNDMKSSFPPKLTTQQKKYLQYGFWLLGQWQRLNCLAGIVVLVLLLVLLSENKSKINWRPVIWGFAIQFCIGLFALQWEYGVVAFEFISEKIVAFLDFAQYGAAFTYGFLVNPPPICGMNAVFAFSVLQAILYFGAFVALLYQLGVMQLVLIKVAWLVQITLGTTATESLNAVASIFLGLSEAPLLIKPYLSQLTHSEVFAIMCAGFASVAGSLFAAYVSFGGHSQMMATYALCSFANIGSIGIQLGSVGSLSPKIKPILAKYALRAVATACIASFITTCWAGILISEPQICLSSAQSACFNVTVPR
;
A
#
# COMPACT_ATOMS: atom_id res chain seq x y z
N MET A 1 -14.75 -3.79 41.32
CA MET A 1 -13.35 -4.26 41.23
C MET A 1 -12.83 -4.37 39.79
N ALA A 2 -13.68 -4.25 38.75
CA ALA A 2 -13.29 -4.33 37.33
C ALA A 2 -13.31 -2.98 36.58
N LEU A 3 -13.06 -1.86 37.27
CA LEU A 3 -13.09 -0.49 36.70
C LEU A 3 -11.81 0.32 36.98
N ASN A 4 -10.83 -0.24 37.71
CA ASN A 4 -9.54 0.41 37.97
C ASN A 4 -8.42 -0.05 37.04
N ASP A 5 -8.56 -1.18 36.33
CA ASP A 5 -7.51 -1.72 35.45
C ASP A 5 -7.52 -1.16 34.02
N MET A 6 -8.52 -0.35 33.65
CA MET A 6 -8.53 0.37 32.36
C MET A 6 -7.82 1.73 32.39
N LYS A 7 -7.30 2.15 33.56
CA LYS A 7 -6.55 3.42 33.70
C LYS A 7 -5.03 3.27 33.59
N SER A 8 -4.52 2.04 33.54
CA SER A 8 -3.07 1.74 33.52
C SER A 8 -2.49 1.41 32.14
N SER A 9 -3.29 1.39 31.06
CA SER A 9 -2.83 1.12 29.69
C SER A 9 -2.67 2.38 28.82
N PHE A 10 -2.48 3.55 29.43
CA PHE A 10 -1.98 4.72 28.70
C PHE A 10 -0.44 4.71 28.76
N PRO A 11 0.27 4.83 27.62
CA PRO A 11 1.72 4.90 27.63
C PRO A 11 2.19 6.09 28.50
N PRO A 12 3.34 5.98 29.18
CA PRO A 12 3.84 7.05 30.03
C PRO A 12 4.07 8.32 29.20
N LYS A 13 3.80 9.46 29.86
CA LYS A 13 3.97 10.82 29.35
C LYS A 13 5.26 10.96 28.52
N LEU A 14 5.11 11.51 27.31
CA LEU A 14 6.16 11.98 26.38
C LEU A 14 7.52 12.17 27.06
N THR A 15 8.46 11.29 26.74
CA THR A 15 9.87 11.44 27.12
C THR A 15 10.40 12.74 26.52
N THR A 16 11.19 13.48 27.29
CA THR A 16 11.75 14.82 27.00
C THR A 16 12.45 14.95 25.63
N GLN A 17 12.74 13.85 24.94
CA GLN A 17 13.23 13.84 23.56
C GLN A 17 12.18 14.23 22.51
N GLN A 18 10.91 13.79 22.62
CA GLN A 18 9.86 14.12 21.63
C GLN A 18 9.55 15.62 21.59
N LYS A 19 9.64 16.31 22.74
CA LYS A 19 9.46 17.78 22.82
C LYS A 19 10.50 18.58 22.03
N LYS A 20 11.64 18.00 21.68
CA LYS A 20 12.69 18.67 20.90
C LYS A 20 12.41 18.69 19.40
N TYR A 21 11.44 17.90 18.91
CA TYR A 21 11.09 17.79 17.50
C TYR A 21 10.06 18.82 17.02
N LEU A 22 9.41 19.53 17.94
CA LEU A 22 8.40 20.57 17.65
C LEU A 22 8.98 21.98 17.43
N GLN A 23 10.29 22.16 17.56
CA GLN A 23 10.93 23.47 17.39
C GLN A 23 11.71 23.58 16.06
N TYR A 24 11.06 24.26 15.12
CA TYR A 24 11.56 24.90 13.90
C TYR A 24 11.66 24.04 12.62
N GLY A 25 11.10 24.61 11.53
CA GLY A 25 11.11 24.13 10.13
C GLY A 25 12.49 23.97 9.47
N PHE A 26 13.53 23.80 10.27
CA PHE A 26 14.90 23.42 9.90
C PHE A 26 15.12 21.89 10.02
N TRP A 27 14.04 21.11 10.15
CA TRP A 27 14.08 19.65 10.31
C TRP A 27 14.41 18.92 8.99
N LEU A 28 13.97 19.42 7.84
CA LEU A 28 14.14 18.75 6.53
C LEU A 28 15.59 18.67 6.03
N LEU A 29 16.44 19.63 6.40
CA LEU A 29 17.79 19.80 5.83
C LEU A 29 18.94 19.32 6.74
N GLY A 30 18.66 18.94 7.99
CA GLY A 30 19.69 18.65 8.99
C GLY A 30 20.36 17.27 8.89
N GLN A 31 19.83 16.34 8.08
CA GLN A 31 20.34 14.96 7.98
C GLN A 31 20.60 14.57 6.52
N TRP A 32 21.82 14.07 6.25
CA TRP A 32 22.27 13.66 4.91
C TRP A 32 21.34 12.62 4.26
N GLN A 33 20.74 11.73 5.06
CA GLN A 33 19.79 10.73 4.59
C GLN A 33 18.52 11.35 4.01
N ARG A 34 17.97 12.40 4.65
CA ARG A 34 16.75 13.08 4.17
C ARG A 34 17.00 13.84 2.88
N LEU A 35 18.18 14.46 2.76
CA LEU A 35 18.60 15.12 1.53
C LEU A 35 18.74 14.12 0.38
N ASN A 36 19.29 12.93 0.64
CA ASN A 36 19.37 11.86 -0.36
C ASN A 36 17.99 11.41 -0.85
N CYS A 37 17.01 11.25 0.06
CA CYS A 37 15.64 10.91 -0.33
C CYS A 37 14.98 12.04 -1.15
N LEU A 38 15.20 13.30 -0.77
CA LEU A 38 14.68 14.45 -1.52
C LEU A 38 15.31 14.55 -2.92
N ALA A 39 16.63 14.37 -3.01
CA ALA A 39 17.34 14.26 -4.28
C ALA A 39 16.82 13.08 -5.13
N GLY A 40 16.53 11.94 -4.49
CA GLY A 40 15.91 10.79 -5.12
C GLY A 40 14.57 11.12 -5.77
N ILE A 41 13.66 11.79 -5.05
CA ILE A 41 12.36 12.23 -5.61
C ILE A 41 12.58 13.13 -6.82
N VAL A 42 13.49 14.11 -6.73
CA VAL A 42 13.79 15.02 -7.86
C VAL A 42 14.30 14.24 -9.07
N VAL A 43 15.25 13.32 -8.88
CA VAL A 43 15.78 12.48 -9.97
C VAL A 43 14.70 11.60 -10.59
N LEU A 44 13.84 10.99 -9.78
CA LEU A 44 12.74 10.14 -10.26
C LEU A 44 11.68 10.94 -11.01
N VAL A 45 11.34 12.15 -10.55
CA VAL A 45 10.44 13.05 -11.27
C VAL A 45 11.05 13.51 -12.59
N LEU A 46 12.34 13.86 -12.60
CA LEU A 46 13.05 14.21 -13.83
C LEU A 46 13.05 13.04 -14.81
N LEU A 47 13.27 11.81 -14.34
CA LEU A 47 13.21 10.61 -15.16
C LEU A 47 11.81 10.42 -15.78
N LEU A 48 10.73 10.61 -15.01
CA LEU A 48 9.37 10.56 -15.53
C LEU A 48 9.10 11.64 -16.59
N VAL A 49 9.58 12.86 -16.38
CA VAL A 49 9.46 13.97 -17.35
C VAL A 49 10.27 13.67 -18.61
N LEU A 50 11.45 13.08 -18.49
CA LEU A 50 12.30 12.70 -19.62
C LEU A 50 11.68 11.57 -20.46
N LEU A 51 11.07 10.57 -19.81
CA LEU A 51 10.41 9.42 -20.44
C LEU A 51 8.96 9.71 -20.88
N SER A 52 8.45 10.90 -20.58
CA SER A 52 7.14 11.36 -21.03
C SER A 52 7.11 11.54 -22.54
N GLU A 53 6.04 11.07 -23.19
CA GLU A 53 5.87 11.12 -24.64
C GLU A 53 5.63 12.56 -25.13
N ASN A 54 5.00 13.39 -24.30
CA ASN A 54 4.70 14.77 -24.64
C ASN A 54 4.94 15.72 -23.46
N LYS A 55 6.17 16.24 -23.36
CA LYS A 55 6.63 17.10 -22.25
C LYS A 55 5.87 18.42 -22.15
N SER A 56 5.33 18.93 -23.25
CA SER A 56 4.61 20.21 -23.31
C SER A 56 3.16 20.10 -22.82
N LYS A 57 2.56 18.90 -22.86
CA LYS A 57 1.16 18.68 -22.47
C LYS A 57 0.98 18.16 -21.04
N ILE A 58 2.00 18.30 -20.18
CA ILE A 58 1.92 17.87 -18.79
C ILE A 58 0.96 18.80 -18.05
N ASN A 59 -0.17 18.26 -17.60
CA ASN A 59 -1.04 18.96 -16.67
C ASN A 59 -0.43 18.87 -15.26
N TRP A 60 0.03 19.99 -14.73
CA TRP A 60 0.70 20.04 -13.44
C TRP A 60 -0.25 19.89 -12.25
N ARG A 61 -1.55 20.12 -12.42
CA ARG A 61 -2.51 20.00 -11.31
C ARG A 61 -2.57 18.58 -10.73
N PRO A 62 -2.82 17.51 -11.50
CA PRO A 62 -2.78 16.13 -10.97
C PRO A 62 -1.43 15.76 -10.36
N VAL A 63 -0.33 16.24 -10.96
CA VAL A 63 1.03 15.92 -10.50
C VAL A 63 1.27 16.53 -9.12
N ILE A 64 1.09 17.84 -8.97
CA ILE A 64 1.34 18.55 -7.71
C ILE A 64 0.39 18.05 -6.61
N TRP A 65 -0.91 17.91 -6.92
CA TRP A 65 -1.87 17.40 -5.94
C TRP A 65 -1.61 15.93 -5.57
N GLY A 66 -1.18 15.09 -6.51
CA GLY A 66 -0.78 13.72 -6.23
C GLY A 66 0.36 13.64 -5.21
N PHE A 67 1.45 14.38 -5.46
CA PHE A 67 2.56 14.48 -4.51
C PHE A 67 2.13 15.08 -3.16
N ALA A 68 1.30 16.12 -3.17
CA ALA A 68 0.81 16.75 -1.95
C ALA A 68 -0.05 15.79 -1.10
N ILE A 69 -0.99 15.07 -1.72
CA ILE A 69 -1.83 14.10 -1.02
C ILE A 69 -0.99 12.95 -0.46
N GLN A 70 -0.06 12.42 -1.25
CA GLN A 70 0.85 11.36 -0.82
C GLN A 70 1.67 11.79 0.40
N PHE A 71 2.22 13.01 0.38
CA PHE A 71 2.97 13.57 1.49
C PHE A 71 2.10 13.84 2.72
N CYS A 72 0.89 14.39 2.53
CA CYS A 72 -0.06 14.65 3.62
C CYS A 72 -0.53 13.35 4.30
N ILE A 73 -0.84 12.31 3.54
CA ILE A 73 -1.17 10.98 4.09
C ILE A 73 0.02 10.41 4.84
N GLY A 74 1.25 10.55 4.30
CA GLY A 74 2.47 10.14 4.98
C GLY A 74 2.67 10.86 6.33
N LEU A 75 2.51 12.18 6.36
CA LEU A 75 2.59 12.97 7.60
C LEU A 75 1.54 12.54 8.62
N PHE A 76 0.31 12.35 8.17
CA PHE A 76 -0.78 11.90 9.03
C PHE A 76 -0.52 10.49 9.58
N ALA A 77 -0.04 9.55 8.75
CA ALA A 77 0.15 8.16 9.17
C ALA A 77 1.43 7.92 9.99
N LEU A 78 2.49 8.70 9.76
CA LEU A 78 3.84 8.40 10.28
C LEU A 78 4.38 9.40 11.29
N GLN A 79 3.85 10.63 11.31
CA GLN A 79 4.41 11.73 12.12
C GLN A 79 3.40 12.29 13.12
N TRP A 80 2.12 12.36 12.74
CA TRP A 80 1.09 12.87 13.63
C TRP A 80 0.80 11.87 14.75
N GLU A 81 0.98 12.23 16.01
CA GLU A 81 0.81 11.34 17.18
C GLU A 81 -0.52 10.58 17.18
N TYR A 82 -1.65 11.30 17.13
CA TYR A 82 -2.98 10.70 16.99
C TYR A 82 -3.17 9.90 15.70
N GLY A 83 -2.47 10.24 14.63
CA GLY A 83 -2.54 9.54 13.35
C GLY A 83 -1.82 8.19 13.41
N VAL A 84 -0.62 8.14 13.98
CA VAL A 84 0.11 6.89 14.26
C VAL A 84 -0.73 5.94 15.12
N VAL A 85 -1.30 6.44 16.22
CA VAL A 85 -2.17 5.64 17.10
C VAL A 85 -3.42 5.14 16.35
N ALA A 86 -4.01 5.98 15.50
CA ALA A 86 -5.17 5.57 14.71
C ALA A 86 -4.82 4.48 13.69
N PHE A 87 -3.69 4.59 12.99
CA PHE A 87 -3.24 3.59 12.01
C PHE A 87 -2.81 2.28 12.69
N GLU A 88 -2.17 2.36 13.84
CA GLU A 88 -1.81 1.18 14.64
C GLU A 88 -3.08 0.44 15.09
N PHE A 89 -4.06 1.16 15.63
CA PHE A 89 -5.36 0.58 15.99
C PHE A 89 -6.05 -0.09 14.80
N ILE A 90 -6.10 0.57 13.63
CA ILE A 90 -6.70 0.00 12.43
C ILE A 90 -5.95 -1.25 11.98
N SER A 91 -4.60 -1.18 11.96
CA SER A 91 -3.74 -2.30 11.58
C SER A 91 -3.99 -3.51 12.48
N GLU A 92 -3.98 -3.33 13.81
CA GLU A 92 -4.28 -4.39 14.77
C GLU A 92 -5.65 -5.04 14.53
N LYS A 93 -6.69 -4.25 14.22
CA LYS A 93 -8.01 -4.81 13.91
C LYS A 93 -8.02 -5.59 12.61
N ILE A 94 -7.30 -5.13 11.59
CA ILE A 94 -7.16 -5.86 10.33
C ILE A 94 -6.40 -7.17 10.55
N VAL A 95 -5.32 -7.16 11.34
CA VAL A 95 -4.54 -8.36 11.66
C VAL A 95 -5.39 -9.34 12.47
N ALA A 96 -6.07 -8.88 13.52
CA ALA A 96 -6.98 -9.73 14.30
C ALA A 96 -8.12 -10.30 13.45
N PHE A 97 -8.63 -9.54 12.48
CA PHE A 97 -9.61 -10.02 11.52
C PHE A 97 -9.03 -11.12 10.62
N LEU A 98 -7.81 -10.94 10.12
CA LEU A 98 -7.13 -11.91 9.26
C LEU A 98 -6.70 -13.18 10.02
N ASP A 99 -6.43 -13.08 11.32
CA ASP A 99 -6.16 -14.24 12.18
C ASP A 99 -7.34 -15.20 12.25
N PHE A 100 -8.58 -14.74 12.05
CA PHE A 100 -9.72 -15.65 11.95
C PHE A 100 -9.60 -16.63 10.76
N ALA A 101 -8.87 -16.27 9.71
CA ALA A 101 -8.59 -17.17 8.60
C ALA A 101 -7.80 -18.42 9.03
N GLN A 102 -7.03 -18.34 10.13
CA GLN A 102 -6.26 -19.48 10.65
C GLN A 102 -7.17 -20.61 11.14
N TYR A 103 -8.35 -20.31 11.68
CA TYR A 103 -9.33 -21.34 12.04
C TYR A 103 -9.83 -22.09 10.79
N GLY A 104 -10.07 -21.36 9.70
CA GLY A 104 -10.41 -21.97 8.41
C GLY A 104 -9.27 -22.82 7.86
N ALA A 105 -8.03 -22.33 7.95
CA ALA A 105 -6.86 -23.07 7.50
C ALA A 105 -6.65 -24.36 8.30
N ALA A 106 -6.78 -24.30 9.63
CA ALA A 106 -6.67 -25.47 10.51
C ALA A 106 -7.81 -26.48 10.26
N PHE A 107 -9.03 -26.01 9.96
CA PHE A 107 -10.15 -26.87 9.60
C PHE A 107 -9.90 -27.60 8.26
N THR A 108 -9.39 -26.90 7.24
CA THR A 108 -9.19 -27.47 5.89
C THR A 108 -7.92 -28.31 5.78
N TYR A 109 -6.81 -27.85 6.37
CA TYR A 109 -5.47 -28.43 6.19
C TYR A 109 -4.92 -29.11 7.45
N GLY A 110 -5.64 -29.06 8.57
CA GLY A 110 -5.26 -29.73 9.81
C GLY A 110 -3.91 -29.26 10.36
N PHE A 111 -3.06 -30.22 10.73
CA PHE A 111 -1.75 -29.99 11.33
C PHE A 111 -0.71 -29.38 10.37
N LEU A 112 -0.98 -29.29 9.06
CA LEU A 112 -0.02 -28.73 8.09
C LEU A 112 0.20 -27.21 8.25
N VAL A 113 -0.78 -26.53 8.86
CA VAL A 113 -0.75 -25.08 9.10
C VAL A 113 0.02 -24.75 10.36
N ASN A 114 -0.14 -25.58 11.40
CA ASN A 114 0.57 -25.47 12.68
C ASN A 114 1.07 -26.85 13.10
N PRO A 115 2.16 -27.34 12.48
CA PRO A 115 2.69 -28.65 12.81
C PRO A 115 3.25 -28.65 14.24
N PRO A 116 3.05 -29.74 15.01
CA PRO A 116 3.73 -29.88 16.28
C PRO A 116 5.25 -29.86 16.03
N PRO A 117 6.08 -29.40 17.00
CA PRO A 117 7.53 -29.21 16.84
C PRO A 117 8.33 -30.54 16.81
N ILE A 118 7.74 -31.57 16.23
CA ILE A 118 8.29 -32.91 16.07
C ILE A 118 8.85 -32.97 14.64
N CYS A 119 10.06 -33.51 14.48
CA CYS A 119 10.74 -33.69 13.17
C CYS A 119 11.20 -32.41 12.45
N GLY A 120 11.21 -31.23 13.09
CA GLY A 120 11.69 -29.99 12.47
C GLY A 120 10.80 -29.48 11.33
N MET A 121 9.54 -29.90 11.29
CA MET A 121 8.57 -29.45 10.29
C MET A 121 8.10 -28.03 10.64
N ASN A 122 8.38 -27.08 9.75
CA ASN A 122 7.87 -25.71 9.87
C ASN A 122 6.49 -25.60 9.20
N ALA A 123 5.68 -24.64 9.66
CA ALA A 123 4.40 -24.31 9.02
C ALA A 123 4.60 -24.04 7.52
N VAL A 124 3.79 -24.68 6.67
CA VAL A 124 3.86 -24.48 5.23
C VAL A 124 3.17 -23.17 4.89
N PHE A 125 3.97 -22.17 4.51
CA PHE A 125 3.52 -20.81 4.17
C PHE A 125 2.33 -20.77 3.20
N ALA A 126 2.31 -21.68 2.21
CA ALA A 126 1.27 -21.73 1.20
C ALA A 126 -0.14 -21.91 1.79
N PHE A 127 -0.30 -22.75 2.82
CA PHE A 127 -1.64 -23.08 3.34
C PHE A 127 -2.21 -21.98 4.24
N SER A 128 -1.38 -21.30 5.02
CA SER A 128 -1.83 -20.18 5.86
C SER A 128 -2.16 -18.94 5.04
N VAL A 129 -1.30 -18.60 4.07
CA VAL A 129 -1.48 -17.39 3.27
C VAL A 129 -2.56 -17.53 2.20
N LEU A 130 -2.64 -18.68 1.52
CA LEU A 130 -3.70 -18.91 0.54
C LEU A 130 -5.08 -18.80 1.18
N GLN A 131 -5.24 -19.34 2.40
CA GLN A 131 -6.50 -19.24 3.12
C GLN A 131 -6.83 -17.80 3.52
N ALA A 132 -5.84 -17.01 3.97
CA ALA A 132 -6.05 -15.60 4.29
C ALA A 132 -6.50 -14.78 3.06
N ILE A 133 -5.90 -15.04 1.88
CA ILE A 133 -6.30 -14.43 0.61
C ILE A 133 -7.75 -14.79 0.26
N LEU A 134 -8.13 -16.07 0.36
CA LEU A 134 -9.49 -16.53 0.08
C LEU A 134 -10.51 -15.94 1.06
N TYR A 135 -10.18 -15.90 2.35
CA TYR A 135 -11.03 -15.32 3.40
C TYR A 135 -11.28 -13.83 3.17
N PHE A 136 -10.22 -13.06 2.94
CA PHE A 136 -10.35 -11.62 2.68
C PHE A 136 -11.08 -11.36 1.35
N GLY A 137 -10.80 -12.14 0.31
CA GLY A 137 -11.51 -12.04 -0.97
C GLY A 137 -13.02 -12.30 -0.84
N ALA A 138 -13.42 -13.33 -0.08
CA ALA A 138 -14.81 -13.62 0.20
C ALA A 138 -15.49 -12.49 1.01
N PHE A 139 -14.79 -11.92 1.99
CA PHE A 139 -15.29 -10.78 2.77
C PHE A 139 -15.49 -9.53 1.91
N VAL A 140 -14.53 -9.19 1.07
CA VAL A 140 -14.67 -8.06 0.14
C VAL A 140 -15.81 -8.29 -0.85
N ALA A 141 -15.97 -9.51 -1.37
CA ALA A 141 -17.09 -9.86 -2.23
C ALA A 141 -18.45 -9.69 -1.51
N LEU A 142 -18.54 -10.06 -0.23
CA LEU A 142 -19.72 -9.82 0.60
C LEU A 142 -20.00 -8.32 0.76
N LEU A 143 -18.98 -7.52 1.12
CA LEU A 143 -19.13 -6.06 1.25
C LEU A 143 -19.56 -5.39 -0.05
N TYR A 144 -19.14 -5.95 -1.17
CA TYR A 144 -19.59 -5.51 -2.49
C TYR A 144 -21.06 -5.84 -2.74
N GLN A 145 -21.54 -7.03 -2.36
CA GLN A 145 -22.98 -7.35 -2.46
C GLN A 145 -23.84 -6.50 -1.51
N LEU A 146 -23.31 -6.13 -0.34
CA LEU A 146 -24.00 -5.27 0.64
C LEU A 146 -24.01 -3.78 0.26
N GLY A 147 -23.28 -3.36 -0.78
CA GLY A 147 -23.22 -1.96 -1.21
C GLY A 147 -22.26 -1.07 -0.42
N VAL A 148 -21.63 -1.58 0.65
CA VAL A 148 -20.73 -0.80 1.53
C VAL A 148 -19.48 -0.39 0.76
N MET A 149 -18.91 -1.33 0.00
CA MET A 149 -17.68 -1.09 -0.74
C MET A 149 -17.87 0.00 -1.80
N GLN A 150 -19.00 -0.01 -2.52
CA GLN A 150 -19.33 0.98 -3.53
C GLN A 150 -19.47 2.38 -2.91
N LEU A 151 -20.11 2.49 -1.73
CA LEU A 151 -20.24 3.77 -1.04
C LEU A 151 -18.86 4.35 -0.69
N VAL A 152 -17.98 3.54 -0.10
CA VAL A 152 -16.61 3.95 0.26
C VAL A 152 -15.83 4.36 -0.99
N LEU A 153 -15.82 3.51 -2.01
CA LEU A 153 -15.09 3.76 -3.26
C LEU A 153 -15.56 5.04 -3.96
N ILE A 154 -16.87 5.25 -4.11
CA ILE A 154 -17.42 6.45 -4.76
C ILE A 154 -17.05 7.71 -3.98
N LYS A 155 -17.12 7.69 -2.64
CA LYS A 155 -16.78 8.87 -1.82
C LYS A 155 -15.30 9.21 -1.90
N VAL A 156 -14.42 8.22 -1.80
CA VAL A 156 -12.97 8.45 -1.90
C VAL A 156 -12.57 8.82 -3.32
N ALA A 157 -13.15 8.18 -4.34
CA ALA A 157 -12.91 8.52 -5.74
C ALA A 157 -13.36 9.95 -6.07
N TRP A 158 -14.50 10.39 -5.53
CA TRP A 158 -14.98 11.76 -5.68
C TRP A 158 -14.00 12.76 -5.05
N LEU A 159 -13.43 12.46 -3.89
CA LEU A 159 -12.41 13.30 -3.26
C LEU A 159 -11.16 13.41 -4.15
N VAL A 160 -10.64 12.27 -4.62
CA VAL A 160 -9.47 12.22 -5.52
C VAL A 160 -9.74 13.00 -6.81
N GLN A 161 -10.92 12.81 -7.40
CA GLN A 161 -11.34 13.47 -8.63
C GLN A 161 -11.34 15.00 -8.48
N ILE A 162 -11.89 15.53 -7.38
CA ILE A 162 -11.92 16.98 -7.13
C ILE A 162 -10.52 17.54 -6.94
N THR A 163 -9.66 16.83 -6.19
CA THR A 163 -8.31 17.30 -5.92
C THR A 163 -7.44 17.29 -7.18
N LEU A 164 -7.36 16.16 -7.87
CA LEU A 164 -6.47 15.99 -9.02
C LEU A 164 -7.05 16.61 -10.31
N GLY A 165 -8.38 16.74 -10.42
CA GLY A 165 -9.03 17.15 -11.66
C GLY A 165 -8.99 16.08 -12.76
N THR A 166 -8.80 14.82 -12.37
CA THR A 166 -8.81 13.62 -13.20
C THR A 166 -10.24 13.20 -13.57
N THR A 167 -10.39 12.30 -14.53
CA THR A 167 -11.71 11.79 -14.90
C THR A 167 -12.28 10.85 -13.83
N ALA A 168 -13.61 10.72 -13.78
CA ALA A 168 -14.26 9.87 -12.78
C ALA A 168 -13.86 8.39 -12.90
N THR A 169 -13.62 7.92 -14.12
CA THR A 169 -13.24 6.53 -14.43
C THR A 169 -11.83 6.21 -13.94
N GLU A 170 -10.84 7.06 -14.23
CA GLU A 170 -9.46 6.82 -13.77
C GLU A 170 -9.33 7.00 -12.25
N SER A 171 -10.05 7.97 -11.67
CA SER A 171 -10.06 8.21 -10.21
C SER A 171 -10.71 7.06 -9.46
N LEU A 172 -11.86 6.56 -9.95
CA LEU A 172 -12.54 5.40 -9.36
C LEU A 172 -11.69 4.15 -9.44
N ASN A 173 -11.07 3.88 -10.60
CA ASN A 173 -10.18 2.75 -10.75
C ASN A 173 -8.96 2.86 -9.82
N ALA A 174 -8.35 4.05 -9.70
CA ALA A 174 -7.19 4.25 -8.84
C ALA A 174 -7.51 3.93 -7.37
N VAL A 175 -8.64 4.42 -6.86
CA VAL A 175 -9.11 4.14 -5.50
C VAL A 175 -9.51 2.68 -5.33
N ALA A 176 -10.21 2.10 -6.30
CA ALA A 176 -10.59 0.70 -6.26
C ALA A 176 -9.37 -0.25 -6.26
N SER A 177 -8.29 0.12 -6.95
CA SER A 177 -7.07 -0.69 -7.02
C SER A 177 -6.41 -0.88 -5.65
N ILE A 178 -6.59 0.06 -4.72
CA ILE A 178 -6.08 -0.02 -3.34
C ILE A 178 -6.67 -1.21 -2.58
N PHE A 179 -7.93 -1.56 -2.85
CA PHE A 179 -8.63 -2.60 -2.11
C PHE A 179 -8.78 -3.89 -2.90
N LEU A 180 -9.18 -3.78 -4.17
CA LEU A 180 -9.54 -4.90 -5.05
C LEU A 180 -8.34 -5.40 -5.90
N GLY A 181 -7.30 -4.58 -6.05
CA GLY A 181 -6.15 -4.89 -6.90
C GLY A 181 -6.42 -4.76 -8.41
N LEU A 182 -5.39 -5.12 -9.20
CA LEU A 182 -5.29 -4.78 -10.63
C LEU A 182 -6.31 -5.47 -11.54
N SER A 183 -6.83 -6.64 -11.14
CA SER A 183 -7.75 -7.44 -11.96
C SER A 183 -9.22 -7.10 -11.71
N GLU A 184 -9.55 -6.68 -10.49
CA GLU A 184 -10.92 -6.45 -10.06
C GLU A 184 -11.33 -4.98 -10.17
N ALA A 185 -10.41 -4.03 -9.94
CA ALA A 185 -10.70 -2.60 -10.05
C ALA A 185 -11.27 -2.17 -11.42
N PRO A 186 -10.75 -2.67 -12.57
CA PRO A 186 -11.27 -2.32 -13.89
C PRO A 186 -12.70 -2.83 -14.16
N LEU A 187 -13.19 -3.82 -13.39
CA LEU A 187 -14.55 -4.32 -13.52
C LEU A 187 -15.59 -3.23 -13.20
N LEU A 188 -15.27 -2.33 -12.27
CA LEU A 188 -16.15 -1.23 -11.85
C LEU A 188 -16.40 -0.21 -12.96
N ILE A 189 -15.46 -0.09 -13.89
CA ILE A 189 -15.51 0.85 -15.00
C ILE A 189 -15.69 0.14 -16.35
N LYS A 190 -16.04 -1.16 -16.34
CA LYS A 190 -16.26 -1.98 -17.54
C LYS A 190 -17.03 -1.27 -18.67
N PRO A 191 -18.21 -0.65 -18.44
CA PRO A 191 -18.97 -0.02 -19.52
C PRO A 191 -18.24 1.16 -20.19
N TYR A 192 -17.29 1.78 -19.49
CA TYR A 192 -16.55 2.95 -19.97
C TYR A 192 -15.21 2.59 -20.61
N LEU A 193 -14.67 1.38 -20.39
CA LEU A 193 -13.35 0.96 -20.88
C LEU A 193 -13.15 1.18 -22.38
N SER A 194 -14.18 0.99 -23.19
CA SER A 194 -14.08 1.17 -24.65
C SER A 194 -14.05 2.64 -25.10
N GLN A 195 -14.35 3.58 -24.21
CA GLN A 195 -14.44 5.02 -24.50
C GLN A 195 -13.25 5.81 -23.93
N LEU A 196 -12.37 5.14 -23.19
CA LEU A 196 -11.23 5.78 -22.53
C LEU A 196 -10.17 6.24 -23.55
N THR A 197 -9.59 7.39 -23.26
CA THR A 197 -8.41 7.92 -23.93
C THR A 197 -7.16 7.10 -23.59
N HIS A 198 -6.13 7.16 -24.44
CA HIS A 198 -4.87 6.45 -24.18
C HIS A 198 -4.23 6.81 -22.83
N SER A 199 -4.36 8.05 -22.36
CA SER A 199 -3.85 8.48 -21.06
C SER A 199 -4.63 7.89 -19.89
N GLU A 200 -5.96 7.80 -19.98
CA GLU A 200 -6.79 7.19 -18.93
C GLU A 200 -6.52 5.69 -18.83
N VAL A 201 -6.35 5.01 -19.97
CA VAL A 201 -5.95 3.59 -20.00
C VAL A 201 -4.59 3.42 -19.32
N PHE A 202 -3.63 4.29 -19.64
CA PHE A 202 -2.32 4.27 -19.01
C PHE A 202 -2.39 4.51 -17.50
N ALA A 203 -3.23 5.44 -17.04
CA ALA A 203 -3.44 5.72 -15.63
C ALA A 203 -4.04 4.53 -14.89
N ILE A 204 -5.03 3.85 -15.48
CA ILE A 204 -5.61 2.60 -14.95
C ILE A 204 -4.54 1.51 -14.81
N MET A 205 -3.68 1.36 -15.82
CA MET A 205 -2.58 0.41 -15.76
C MET A 205 -1.61 0.73 -14.63
N CYS A 206 -1.13 1.97 -14.57
CA CYS A 206 -0.19 2.42 -13.54
C CYS A 206 -0.76 2.28 -12.14
N ALA A 207 -2.03 2.63 -11.92
CA ALA A 207 -2.67 2.51 -10.62
C ALA A 207 -2.79 1.04 -10.17
N GLY A 208 -3.13 0.13 -11.08
CA GLY A 208 -3.16 -1.30 -10.79
C GLY A 208 -1.79 -1.86 -10.44
N PHE A 209 -0.73 -1.45 -11.15
CA PHE A 209 0.62 -1.91 -10.86
C PHE A 209 1.24 -1.27 -9.61
N ALA A 210 0.92 -0.01 -9.31
CA ALA A 210 1.47 0.73 -8.17
C ALA A 210 0.81 0.37 -6.83
N SER A 211 -0.29 -0.38 -6.84
CA SER A 211 -1.02 -0.80 -5.65
C SER A 211 -0.88 -2.30 -5.40
N VAL A 212 -1.32 -2.72 -4.22
CA VAL A 212 -1.41 -4.12 -3.78
C VAL A 212 -2.85 -4.37 -3.38
N ALA A 213 -3.37 -5.56 -3.65
CA ALA A 213 -4.71 -5.95 -3.20
C ALA A 213 -4.74 -6.12 -1.68
N GLY A 214 -5.85 -5.71 -1.03
CA GLY A 214 -6.01 -5.87 0.42
C GLY A 214 -5.88 -7.33 0.88
N SER A 215 -6.18 -8.30 0.01
CA SER A 215 -6.04 -9.74 0.27
C SER A 215 -4.60 -10.18 0.56
N LEU A 216 -3.61 -9.46 0.02
CA LEU A 216 -2.20 -9.74 0.25
C LEU A 216 -1.64 -9.03 1.49
N PHE A 217 -2.39 -8.10 2.08
CA PHE A 217 -1.98 -7.41 3.30
C PHE A 217 -1.67 -8.40 4.43
N ALA A 218 -2.50 -9.44 4.60
CA ALA A 218 -2.27 -10.54 5.56
C ALA A 218 -0.90 -11.20 5.36
N ALA A 219 -0.58 -11.53 4.11
CA ALA A 219 0.66 -12.22 3.76
C ALA A 219 1.88 -11.37 4.12
N TYR A 220 1.83 -10.06 3.81
CA TYR A 220 2.92 -9.14 4.14
C TYR A 220 3.09 -8.94 5.65
N VAL A 221 1.99 -8.92 6.41
CA VAL A 221 2.06 -8.86 7.88
C VAL A 221 2.68 -10.14 8.45
N SER A 222 2.33 -11.32 7.93
CA SER A 222 2.88 -12.61 8.40
C SER A 222 4.40 -12.72 8.23
N PHE A 223 5.01 -11.94 7.32
CA PHE A 223 6.46 -11.91 7.14
C PHE A 223 7.23 -11.08 8.18
N GLY A 224 6.55 -10.38 9.11
CA GLY A 224 7.20 -9.69 10.24
C GLY A 224 8.04 -8.49 9.82
N GLY A 225 7.40 -7.34 9.61
CA GLY A 225 8.06 -6.12 9.11
C GLY A 225 8.53 -5.19 10.24
N HIS A 226 9.75 -5.39 10.76
CA HIS A 226 10.39 -4.37 11.62
C HIS A 226 11.78 -3.93 11.16
N SER A 227 12.49 -4.68 10.32
CA SER A 227 13.92 -4.39 10.07
C SER A 227 14.25 -3.69 8.74
N GLN A 228 13.31 -3.49 7.80
CA GLN A 228 13.57 -2.76 6.54
C GLN A 228 12.34 -2.03 5.99
N MET A 229 11.76 -1.11 6.75
CA MET A 229 10.56 -0.33 6.35
C MET A 229 10.66 0.28 4.94
N MET A 230 11.85 0.77 4.55
CA MET A 230 12.09 1.27 3.19
C MET A 230 11.84 0.20 2.12
N ALA A 231 12.32 -1.02 2.34
CA ALA A 231 12.10 -2.14 1.43
C ALA A 231 10.60 -2.53 1.39
N THR A 232 9.91 -2.44 2.52
CA THR A 232 8.46 -2.68 2.59
C THR A 232 7.69 -1.71 1.68
N TYR A 233 7.97 -0.41 1.76
CA TYR A 233 7.32 0.58 0.88
C TYR A 233 7.72 0.41 -0.59
N ALA A 234 8.97 0.04 -0.87
CA ALA A 234 9.45 -0.16 -2.24
C ALA A 234 8.81 -1.40 -2.91
N LEU A 235 8.58 -2.45 -2.12
CA LEU A 235 8.05 -3.73 -2.59
C LEU A 235 6.52 -3.81 -2.54
N CYS A 236 5.84 -2.85 -1.92
CA CYS A 236 4.37 -2.79 -1.84
C CYS A 236 3.74 -2.37 -3.18
N SER A 237 3.90 -3.20 -4.21
CA SER A 237 3.27 -2.99 -5.53
C SER A 237 3.21 -4.28 -6.37
N PHE A 238 2.30 -4.32 -7.33
CA PHE A 238 2.24 -5.37 -8.37
C PHE A 238 3.14 -5.07 -9.59
N ALA A 239 4.10 -4.16 -9.48
CA ALA A 239 4.93 -3.75 -10.61
C ALA A 239 5.97 -4.83 -10.98
N ASN A 240 5.55 -5.81 -11.78
CA ASN A 240 6.41 -6.87 -12.30
C ASN A 240 5.94 -7.36 -13.68
N ILE A 241 6.81 -8.10 -14.38
CA ILE A 241 6.54 -8.59 -15.75
C ILE A 241 5.34 -9.57 -15.77
N GLY A 242 5.15 -10.38 -14.72
CA GLY A 242 4.02 -11.32 -14.63
C GLY A 242 2.67 -10.61 -14.58
N SER A 243 2.60 -9.47 -13.87
CA SER A 243 1.38 -8.68 -13.72
C SER A 243 0.92 -8.05 -15.03
N ILE A 244 1.81 -7.86 -16.01
CA ILE A 244 1.44 -7.48 -17.39
C ILE A 244 0.48 -8.53 -17.97
N GLY A 245 0.79 -9.82 -17.82
CA GLY A 245 -0.06 -10.90 -18.29
C GLY A 245 -1.43 -10.90 -17.61
N ILE A 246 -1.46 -10.69 -16.30
CA ILE A 246 -2.70 -10.63 -15.51
C ILE A 246 -3.56 -9.44 -15.96
N GLN A 247 -2.97 -8.26 -16.16
CA GLN A 247 -3.72 -7.07 -16.57
C GLN A 247 -4.19 -7.17 -18.03
N LEU A 248 -3.38 -7.72 -18.94
CA LEU A 248 -3.79 -8.00 -20.33
C LEU A 248 -4.89 -9.05 -20.41
N GLY A 249 -4.85 -10.07 -19.55
CA GLY A 249 -5.88 -11.09 -19.45
C GLY A 249 -7.18 -10.52 -18.90
N SER A 250 -7.13 -9.92 -17.71
CA SER A 250 -8.31 -9.36 -17.02
C SER A 250 -8.93 -8.21 -17.81
N VAL A 251 -8.24 -7.09 -17.99
CA VAL A 251 -8.77 -5.90 -18.66
C VAL A 251 -9.02 -6.14 -20.14
N GLY A 252 -8.14 -6.91 -20.80
CA GLY A 252 -8.32 -7.27 -22.20
C GLY A 252 -9.53 -8.19 -22.44
N SER A 253 -9.93 -9.02 -21.47
CA SER A 253 -11.18 -9.80 -21.56
C SER A 253 -12.43 -8.95 -21.36
N LEU A 254 -12.33 -7.86 -20.59
CA LEU A 254 -13.45 -6.94 -20.35
C LEU A 254 -13.76 -6.07 -21.58
N SER A 255 -12.73 -5.66 -22.32
CA SER A 255 -12.87 -4.91 -23.57
C SER A 255 -11.76 -5.28 -24.56
N PRO A 256 -12.05 -6.16 -25.53
CA PRO A 256 -11.06 -6.59 -26.53
C PRO A 256 -10.48 -5.43 -27.35
N LYS A 257 -11.25 -4.34 -27.52
CA LYS A 257 -10.83 -3.12 -28.25
C LYS A 257 -9.64 -2.41 -27.58
N ILE A 258 -9.51 -2.48 -26.26
CA ILE A 258 -8.44 -1.80 -25.52
C ILE A 258 -7.16 -2.64 -25.43
N LYS A 259 -7.25 -3.96 -25.65
CA LYS A 259 -6.13 -4.90 -25.55
C LYS A 259 -4.86 -4.49 -26.31
N PRO A 260 -4.90 -4.01 -27.57
CA PRO A 260 -3.70 -3.54 -28.26
C PRO A 260 -3.07 -2.31 -27.58
N ILE A 261 -3.89 -1.43 -27.00
CA ILE A 261 -3.43 -0.24 -26.27
C ILE A 261 -2.73 -0.68 -24.97
N LEU A 262 -3.33 -1.60 -24.22
CA LEU A 262 -2.72 -2.17 -23.02
C LEU A 262 -1.35 -2.79 -23.32
N ALA A 263 -1.27 -3.62 -24.37
CA ALA A 263 -0.02 -4.28 -24.74
C ALA A 263 1.06 -3.27 -25.13
N LYS A 264 0.70 -2.22 -25.86
CA LYS A 264 1.62 -1.15 -26.27
C LYS A 264 2.25 -0.42 -25.08
N TYR A 265 1.48 -0.16 -24.03
CA TYR A 265 1.93 0.65 -22.89
C TYR A 265 2.38 -0.15 -21.66
N ALA A 266 2.23 -1.48 -21.66
CA ALA A 266 2.49 -2.35 -20.51
C ALA A 266 3.84 -2.13 -19.82
N LEU A 267 4.94 -2.18 -20.58
CA LEU A 267 6.29 -2.00 -20.01
C LEU A 267 6.48 -0.61 -19.42
N ARG A 268 5.93 0.42 -20.08
CA ARG A 268 5.99 1.81 -19.60
C ARG A 268 5.18 1.98 -18.31
N ALA A 269 4.02 1.32 -18.22
CA ALA A 269 3.17 1.37 -17.04
C ALA A 269 3.82 0.68 -15.84
N VAL A 270 4.46 -0.48 -16.03
CA VAL A 270 5.24 -1.15 -14.97
C VAL A 270 6.40 -0.27 -14.51
N ALA A 271 7.18 0.30 -15.42
CA ALA A 271 8.29 1.19 -15.06
C ALA A 271 7.80 2.43 -14.28
N THR A 272 6.67 3.01 -14.69
CA THR A 272 6.06 4.16 -14.01
C THR A 272 5.58 3.77 -12.60
N ALA A 273 5.00 2.58 -12.44
CA ALA A 273 4.58 2.07 -11.16
C ALA A 273 5.76 1.79 -10.21
N CYS A 274 6.86 1.20 -10.71
CA CYS A 274 8.09 1.04 -9.91
C CYS A 274 8.61 2.39 -9.40
N ILE A 275 8.63 3.40 -10.28
CA ILE A 275 9.05 4.76 -9.90
C ILE A 275 8.09 5.34 -8.85
N ALA A 276 6.78 5.13 -8.98
CA ALA A 276 5.80 5.58 -7.98
C ALA A 276 6.04 4.92 -6.61
N SER A 277 6.34 3.61 -6.56
CA SER A 277 6.69 2.91 -5.31
C SER A 277 7.98 3.44 -4.68
N PHE A 278 9.00 3.76 -5.50
CA PHE A 278 10.23 4.38 -5.02
C PHE A 278 10.01 5.80 -4.50
N ILE A 279 9.13 6.58 -5.12
CA ILE A 279 8.72 7.89 -4.59
C ILE A 279 8.06 7.73 -3.21
N THR A 280 7.12 6.78 -3.05
CA THR A 280 6.51 6.48 -1.73
C THR A 280 7.58 6.11 -0.70
N THR A 281 8.56 5.34 -1.11
CA THR A 281 9.70 4.95 -0.27
C THR A 281 10.51 6.16 0.16
N CYS A 282 10.87 7.06 -0.77
CA CYS A 282 11.58 8.29 -0.44
C CYS A 282 10.77 9.18 0.53
N TRP A 283 9.44 9.27 0.37
CA TRP A 283 8.59 9.97 1.34
C TRP A 283 8.68 9.34 2.73
N ALA A 284 8.56 8.01 2.83
CA ALA A 284 8.72 7.32 4.10
C ALA A 284 10.11 7.56 4.73
N GLY A 285 11.19 7.62 3.93
CA GLY A 285 12.54 7.89 4.43
C GLY A 285 12.78 9.32 4.89
N ILE A 286 12.09 10.29 4.28
CA ILE A 286 12.09 11.67 4.76
C ILE A 286 11.36 11.76 6.11
N LEU A 287 10.24 11.05 6.24
CA LEU A 287 9.37 11.09 7.41
C LEU A 287 9.88 10.22 8.56
N ILE A 288 10.61 9.13 8.32
CA ILE A 288 11.02 8.18 9.34
C ILE A 288 12.54 8.12 9.34
N SER A 289 13.17 8.71 10.35
CA SER A 289 14.61 9.02 10.28
C SER A 289 15.47 8.27 11.30
N GLU A 290 14.88 7.32 12.01
CA GLU A 290 15.64 6.39 12.83
C GLU A 290 15.74 5.05 12.10
N PRO A 291 16.85 4.78 11.38
CA PRO A 291 17.13 3.43 10.94
C PRO A 291 17.38 2.58 12.21
N GLN A 292 16.46 1.70 12.55
CA GLN A 292 16.70 0.65 13.53
C GLN A 292 17.69 -0.35 12.91
N ILE A 293 18.99 -0.05 13.01
CA ILE A 293 20.05 -0.98 12.63
C ILE A 293 20.09 -2.04 13.73
N CYS A 294 19.44 -3.18 13.51
CA CYS A 294 19.58 -4.33 14.37
C CYS A 294 21.03 -4.85 14.27
N LEU A 295 21.89 -4.45 15.20
CA LEU A 295 23.22 -5.04 15.35
C LEU A 295 23.07 -6.55 15.61
N SER A 296 23.90 -7.36 14.95
CA SER A 296 23.81 -8.82 14.90
C SER A 296 23.83 -9.53 16.27
N SER A 297 24.22 -8.83 17.34
CA SER A 297 24.25 -9.38 18.71
C SER A 297 22.90 -9.40 19.44
N ALA A 298 21.83 -8.81 18.88
CA ALA A 298 20.53 -8.71 19.54
C ALA A 298 19.33 -9.08 18.63
N GLN A 299 19.48 -10.12 17.80
CA GLN A 299 18.47 -10.56 16.84
C GLN A 299 17.10 -10.88 17.46
N SER A 300 17.03 -11.48 18.65
CA SER A 300 15.76 -11.83 19.30
C SER A 300 15.00 -10.63 19.86
N ALA A 301 15.69 -9.53 20.16
CA ALA A 301 15.10 -8.34 20.75
C ALA A 301 14.62 -7.33 19.71
N CYS A 302 15.11 -7.41 18.46
CA CYS A 302 14.73 -6.51 17.37
C CYS A 302 13.48 -6.99 16.60
N PHE A 303 13.20 -8.30 16.64
CA PHE A 303 12.06 -8.92 15.96
C PHE A 303 10.87 -9.21 16.89
N ASN A 304 10.95 -8.84 18.18
CA ASN A 304 9.89 -9.14 19.14
C ASN A 304 8.85 -8.01 19.19
N VAL A 305 7.67 -8.30 18.63
CA VAL A 305 6.52 -7.39 18.47
C VAL A 305 5.76 -7.13 19.79
N THR A 306 6.14 -7.78 20.90
CA THR A 306 5.43 -7.66 22.20
C THR A 306 5.98 -6.59 23.15
N VAL A 307 7.05 -5.89 22.76
CA VAL A 307 7.67 -4.87 23.61
C VAL A 307 7.43 -3.49 23.00
N PRO A 308 6.64 -2.62 23.63
CA PRO A 308 6.59 -1.22 23.22
C PRO A 308 7.98 -0.61 23.49
N ARG A 309 8.64 -0.08 22.46
CA ARG A 309 9.93 0.62 22.55
C ARG A 309 9.82 2.02 22.00
#